data_AF-A0A7C2LRA6-F1
#
_entry.id   AF-A0A7C2LRA6-F1
#
_cell.length_a   1.000
_cell.length_b   1.000
_cell.length_c   1.000
_cell.angle_alpha   90.00
_cell.angle_beta   90.00
_cell.angle_gamma   90.00
#
_symmetry.space_group_name_H-M   'P 1'
#
loop_
_entity.id
_entity.type
_entity.pdbx_description
1 polymer ?
#
loop_
_entity_poly.entity_id
_entity_poly.type
_entity_poly.pdbx_seq_one_letter_code
_entity_poly.pdbx_strand_id
1 'polypeptide(L)'
;MPKGERTMKGLRKTHIFLAAAVLLCLGLLWAGEEKAVDKPYSDNDEESEAVDLFNDGKIRLIIRLDDIGFCHAANLAFEKIANEGCVTAVSLMVTTGWLDEAVDMLKAHPEVSVGV
;
A
#
# COMPACT_ATOMS: atom_id res chain seq x y z
N MET A 1 7.28 -76.97 13.51
CA MET A 1 6.59 -75.66 13.44
C MET A 1 7.62 -74.54 13.45
N PRO A 2 7.68 -73.70 12.40
CA PRO A 2 8.13 -72.32 12.56
C PRO A 2 7.07 -71.31 12.10
N LYS A 3 7.10 -70.14 12.75
CA LYS A 3 6.11 -69.06 12.73
C LYS A 3 6.18 -68.25 11.42
N GLY A 4 5.02 -67.82 10.93
CA GLY A 4 4.87 -66.99 9.74
C GLY A 4 5.32 -65.55 9.94
N GLU A 5 6.13 -65.05 9.00
CA GLU A 5 6.43 -63.64 8.82
C GLU A 5 5.37 -62.98 7.94
N ARG A 6 4.56 -62.11 8.54
CA ARG A 6 3.69 -61.19 7.80
C ARG A 6 4.54 -60.05 7.26
N THR A 7 4.82 -60.09 5.97
CA THR A 7 5.55 -59.05 5.23
C THR A 7 4.70 -57.78 5.11
N MET A 8 5.07 -56.72 5.84
CA MET A 8 4.46 -55.38 5.70
C MET A 8 4.88 -54.72 4.38
N LYS A 9 4.20 -55.02 3.28
CA LYS A 9 4.42 -54.38 1.96
C LYS A 9 3.59 -53.10 1.73
N GLY A 10 2.81 -52.65 2.72
CA GLY A 10 1.85 -51.55 2.55
C GLY A 10 2.37 -50.14 2.84
N LEU A 11 3.47 -50.00 3.60
CA LEU A 11 3.82 -48.71 4.20
C LEU A 11 4.54 -47.74 3.25
N ARG A 12 5.17 -48.23 2.17
CA ARG A 12 5.92 -47.36 1.24
C ARG A 12 5.05 -46.63 0.20
N LYS A 13 3.86 -47.18 -0.13
CA LYS A 13 2.99 -46.58 -1.15
C LYS A 13 2.17 -45.41 -0.59
N THR A 14 1.73 -45.50 0.66
CA THR A 14 0.93 -44.46 1.33
C THR A 14 1.70 -43.14 1.52
N HIS A 15 3.00 -43.21 1.81
CA HIS A 15 3.83 -42.00 1.96
C HIS A 15 4.03 -41.24 0.64
N ILE A 16 4.10 -41.95 -0.50
CA ILE A 16 4.25 -41.31 -1.82
C ILE A 16 2.97 -40.55 -2.19
N PHE A 17 1.80 -41.13 -1.95
CA PHE A 17 0.52 -40.46 -2.22
C PHE A 17 0.29 -39.26 -1.30
N LEU A 18 0.68 -39.35 -0.02
CA LEU A 18 0.56 -38.24 0.92
C LEU A 18 1.49 -37.08 0.55
N ALA A 19 2.74 -37.38 0.16
CA ALA A 19 3.69 -36.36 -0.28
C ALA A 19 3.25 -35.66 -1.57
N ALA A 20 2.71 -36.41 -2.54
CA ALA A 20 2.18 -35.84 -3.78
C ALA A 20 0.96 -34.94 -3.54
N ALA A 21 0.06 -35.32 -2.63
CA ALA A 21 -1.10 -34.51 -2.27
C ALA A 21 -0.71 -33.20 -1.58
N VAL A 22 0.28 -33.22 -0.67
CA VAL A 22 0.78 -32.02 0.02
C VAL A 22 1.44 -31.06 -0.97
N LEU A 23 2.22 -31.56 -1.94
CA LEU A 23 2.83 -30.74 -2.98
C LEU A 23 1.78 -30.12 -3.92
N LEU A 24 0.70 -30.84 -4.24
CA LEU A 24 -0.41 -30.32 -5.04
C LEU A 24 -1.14 -29.19 -4.29
N CYS A 25 -1.38 -29.35 -2.99
CA CYS A 25 -1.99 -28.33 -2.14
C CYS A 25 -1.12 -27.09 -1.98
N LEU A 26 0.22 -27.25 -1.86
CA LEU A 26 1.15 -26.12 -1.82
C LEU A 26 1.24 -25.38 -3.17
N GLY A 27 1.14 -26.08 -4.30
CA GLY A 27 1.09 -25.46 -5.63
C GLY A 27 -0.18 -24.63 -5.87
N LEU A 28 -1.32 -25.08 -5.34
CA LEU A 28 -2.58 -24.34 -5.41
C LEU A 28 -2.60 -23.09 -4.51
N LEU A 29 -1.84 -23.11 -3.41
CA LEU A 29 -1.63 -21.93 -2.55
C LEU A 29 -0.76 -20.85 -3.21
N TRP A 30 0.09 -21.21 -4.18
CA TRP A 30 0.91 -20.25 -4.93
C TRP A 30 0.21 -19.71 -6.19
N ALA A 31 -0.80 -20.42 -6.70
CA ALA A 31 -1.58 -20.01 -7.87
C ALA A 31 -2.76 -19.08 -7.55
N GLY A 32 -3.05 -18.84 -6.27
CA GLY A 32 -4.07 -17.91 -5.84
C GLY A 32 -3.49 -16.54 -5.56
N GLU A 33 -4.03 -15.54 -6.25
CA GLU A 33 -3.93 -14.10 -5.96
C GLU A 33 -2.91 -13.28 -6.77
N GLU A 34 -3.05 -13.32 -8.10
CA GLU A 34 -2.96 -12.08 -8.87
C GLU A 34 -4.39 -11.53 -9.04
N LYS A 35 -4.84 -10.75 -8.06
CA LYS A 35 -6.04 -9.93 -8.27
C LYS A 35 -5.72 -8.97 -9.42
N ALA A 36 -6.50 -9.08 -10.48
CA ALA A 36 -6.50 -8.13 -11.58
C ALA A 36 -6.57 -6.71 -10.98
N VAL A 37 -5.48 -5.96 -11.14
CA VAL A 37 -5.48 -4.52 -10.95
C VAL A 37 -6.48 -3.97 -11.96
N ASP A 38 -7.51 -3.30 -11.45
CA ASP A 38 -8.53 -2.67 -12.27
C ASP A 38 -7.86 -1.86 -13.38
N LYS A 39 -8.36 -2.04 -14.62
CA LYS A 39 -7.85 -1.33 -15.80
C LYS A 39 -7.78 0.17 -15.47
N PRO A 40 -6.62 0.84 -15.64
CA PRO A 40 -6.52 2.27 -15.38
C PRO A 40 -7.60 2.99 -16.19
N TYR A 41 -8.25 3.95 -15.54
CA TYR A 41 -9.28 4.81 -16.12
C TYR A 41 -8.73 5.42 -17.42
N SER A 42 -9.26 4.98 -18.56
CA SER A 42 -8.87 5.48 -19.88
C SER A 42 -9.92 6.44 -20.38
N ASP A 43 -9.69 7.73 -20.20
CA ASP A 43 -10.37 8.74 -21.02
C ASP A 43 -9.74 8.67 -22.41
N ASN A 44 -10.53 8.24 -23.40
CA ASN A 44 -10.12 8.29 -24.80
C ASN A 44 -10.15 9.75 -25.30
N ASP A 45 -9.02 10.14 -25.89
CA ASP A 45 -8.88 10.92 -27.12
C ASP A 45 -9.30 12.40 -27.13
N GLU A 46 -8.56 13.26 -26.43
CA GLU A 46 -8.09 14.51 -27.05
C GLU A 46 -6.58 14.62 -26.83
N GLU A 47 -5.84 14.42 -27.93
CA GLU A 47 -4.37 14.41 -27.97
C GLU A 47 -3.84 15.83 -27.74
N SER A 48 -3.80 16.24 -26.47
CA SER A 48 -2.94 17.33 -26.04
C SER A 48 -1.50 16.83 -26.14
N GLU A 49 -0.61 17.57 -26.79
CA GLU A 49 0.84 17.29 -26.86
C GLU A 49 1.54 17.35 -25.48
N ALA A 50 0.80 17.25 -24.38
CA ALA A 50 1.34 17.14 -23.04
C ALA A 50 1.88 15.72 -22.84
N VAL A 51 3.16 15.65 -22.46
CA VAL A 51 3.75 14.40 -21.98
C VAL A 51 2.96 13.97 -20.74
N ASP A 52 2.26 12.85 -20.84
CA ASP A 52 1.63 12.24 -19.67
C ASP A 52 2.73 11.68 -18.77
N LEU A 53 3.17 12.50 -17.81
CA LEU A 53 4.19 12.18 -16.81
C LEU A 53 3.76 11.03 -15.89
N PHE A 54 2.50 10.60 -15.98
CA PHE A 54 1.89 9.65 -15.07
C PHE A 54 1.38 8.37 -15.78
N ASN A 55 1.69 8.17 -17.05
CA ASN A 55 1.35 6.96 -17.81
C ASN A 55 2.31 5.77 -17.59
N ASP A 56 2.57 5.41 -16.34
CA ASP A 56 3.40 4.24 -15.98
C ASP A 56 2.59 3.08 -15.38
N GLY A 57 1.26 3.14 -15.46
CA GLY A 57 0.35 2.13 -14.92
C GLY A 57 0.33 2.04 -13.39
N LYS A 58 0.95 2.98 -12.67
CA LYS A 58 0.97 3.00 -11.20
C LYS A 58 -0.13 3.89 -10.62
N ILE A 59 -0.74 3.41 -9.53
CA ILE A 59 -1.65 4.21 -8.71
C ILE A 59 -0.83 5.19 -7.86
N ARG A 60 -1.22 6.47 -7.86
CA ARG A 60 -0.66 7.53 -7.01
C ARG A 60 -1.74 8.06 -6.09
N LEU A 61 -1.39 8.32 -4.83
CA LEU A 61 -2.30 8.85 -3.81
C LEU A 61 -1.71 10.13 -3.22
N ILE A 62 -2.53 11.18 -3.18
CA ILE A 62 -2.24 12.41 -2.45
C ILE A 62 -3.17 12.43 -1.22
N ILE A 63 -2.57 12.40 -0.04
CA ILE A 63 -3.25 12.64 1.22
C ILE A 63 -2.95 14.09 1.60
N ARG A 64 -3.96 14.96 1.48
CA ARG A 64 -3.87 16.39 1.76
C ARG A 64 -4.61 16.76 3.03
N LEU A 65 -3.96 17.51 3.91
CA LEU A 65 -4.63 18.18 5.04
C LEU A 65 -4.95 19.63 4.66
N ASP A 66 -6.17 20.05 4.94
CA ASP A 66 -6.62 21.42 4.67
C ASP A 66 -6.67 22.27 5.96
N ASP A 67 -6.70 23.59 5.77
CA ASP A 67 -6.85 24.61 6.83
C ASP A 67 -5.67 24.71 7.82
N ILE A 68 -4.45 24.40 7.36
CA ILE A 68 -3.26 24.61 8.18
C ILE A 68 -3.08 26.11 8.40
N GLY A 69 -2.76 26.51 9.63
CA GLY A 69 -2.73 27.90 10.07
C GLY A 69 -4.10 28.44 10.50
N PHE A 70 -5.22 27.72 10.38
CA PHE A 70 -6.53 28.21 10.82
C PHE A 70 -6.59 28.49 12.33
N CYS A 71 -6.13 27.53 13.13
CA CYS A 71 -6.01 27.66 14.59
C CYS A 71 -4.93 26.73 15.15
N HIS A 72 -4.52 26.96 16.40
CA HIS A 72 -3.55 26.10 17.10
C HIS A 72 -3.90 24.62 17.05
N ALA A 73 -5.17 24.28 17.26
CA ALA A 73 -5.61 22.90 17.30
C ALA A 73 -5.44 22.21 15.94
N ALA A 74 -5.67 22.93 14.84
CA ALA A 74 -5.43 22.42 13.48
C ALA A 74 -3.94 22.18 13.24
N ASN A 75 -3.09 23.10 13.67
CA ASN A 75 -1.64 22.96 13.57
C ASN A 75 -1.11 21.76 14.37
N LEU A 76 -1.57 21.58 15.62
CA LEU A 76 -1.20 20.42 16.44
C LEU A 76 -1.70 19.09 15.84
N ALA A 77 -2.86 19.09 15.19
CA ALA A 77 -3.36 17.92 14.48
C ALA A 77 -2.47 17.58 13.28
N PHE A 78 -2.03 18.59 12.52
CA PHE A 78 -1.04 18.43 11.46
C PHE A 78 0.24 17.81 12.00
N GLU A 79 0.82 18.38 13.05
CA GLU A 79 2.07 17.90 13.67
C GLU A 79 1.97 16.42 14.01
N LYS A 80 0.86 15.99 14.61
CA LYS A 80 0.63 14.58 14.93
C LYS A 80 0.59 13.70 13.68
N ILE A 81 -0.17 14.09 12.65
CA ILE A 81 -0.34 13.28 11.43
C ILE A 81 0.96 13.25 10.60
N ALA A 82 1.71 14.35 10.60
CA ALA A 82 3.02 14.44 9.96
C ALA A 82 4.03 13.50 10.62
N ASN A 83 4.06 13.45 11.95
CA ASN A 83 4.89 12.51 12.70
C ASN A 83 4.49 11.03 12.50
N GLU A 84 3.23 10.75 12.14
CA GLU A 84 2.77 9.41 11.74
C GLU A 84 3.11 9.06 10.28
N GLY A 85 3.57 10.02 9.47
CA GLY A 85 4.00 9.81 8.07
C GLY A 85 2.84 9.58 7.09
N CYS A 86 1.62 9.94 7.45
CA CYS A 86 0.43 9.70 6.63
C CYS A 86 0.12 10.83 5.63
N VAL A 87 0.64 12.04 5.85
CA VAL A 87 0.36 13.21 5.02
C VAL A 87 1.40 13.37 3.91
N THR A 88 0.94 13.78 2.73
CA THR A 88 1.81 14.05 1.56
C THR A 88 1.80 15.51 1.15
N ALA A 89 0.70 16.23 1.43
CA ALA A 89 0.54 17.63 1.09
C ALA A 89 -0.33 18.38 2.10
N VAL A 90 -0.24 19.70 2.11
CA VAL A 90 -1.12 20.59 2.91
C VAL A 90 -1.58 21.81 2.13
N SER A 91 -2.68 22.43 2.56
CA SER A 91 -3.02 23.82 2.20
C SER A 91 -2.84 24.75 3.41
N LEU A 92 -2.05 25.81 3.23
CA LEU A 92 -1.66 26.76 4.26
C LEU A 92 -2.44 28.06 4.10
N MET A 93 -3.21 28.41 5.13
CA MET A 93 -3.91 29.69 5.20
C MET A 93 -2.95 30.80 5.61
N VAL A 94 -2.68 31.74 4.70
CA VAL A 94 -1.75 32.86 4.94
C VAL A 94 -2.36 34.07 5.65
N THR A 95 -3.69 34.14 5.76
CA THR A 95 -4.42 35.30 6.31
C THR A 95 -4.71 35.20 7.80
N THR A 96 -4.29 34.13 8.46
CA THR A 96 -4.71 33.74 9.81
C THR A 96 -3.64 34.03 10.86
N GLY A 97 -4.05 34.13 12.12
CA GLY A 97 -3.14 34.44 13.23
C GLY A 97 -2.19 33.32 13.65
N TRP A 98 -2.33 32.10 13.10
CA TRP A 98 -1.50 30.94 13.41
C TRP A 98 -0.55 30.56 12.27
N LEU A 99 -0.34 31.46 11.30
CA LEU A 99 0.55 31.25 10.17
C LEU A 99 1.99 30.97 10.61
N ASP A 100 2.55 31.80 11.48
CA ASP A 100 3.97 31.70 11.87
C ASP A 100 4.27 30.34 12.53
N GLU A 101 3.38 29.90 13.43
CA GLU A 101 3.47 28.57 14.04
C GLU A 101 3.38 27.45 13.00
N ALA A 102 2.39 27.52 12.11
CA ALA A 102 2.22 26.54 11.05
C ALA A 102 3.44 26.45 10.14
N VAL A 103 4.03 27.60 9.78
CA VAL A 103 5.24 27.66 8.95
C VAL A 103 6.43 27.03 9.66
N ASP A 104 6.59 27.27 10.97
CA ASP A 104 7.68 26.66 11.73
C ASP A 104 7.52 25.14 11.88
N MET A 105 6.30 24.65 12.07
CA MET A 105 6.02 23.20 12.04
C MET A 105 6.29 22.61 10.65
N LEU A 106 5.84 23.26 9.58
CA LEU A 106 6.05 22.80 8.20
C LEU A 106 7.54 22.76 7.81
N LYS A 107 8.37 23.68 8.32
CA LYS A 107 9.82 23.63 8.12
C LYS A 107 10.47 22.38 8.74
N ALA A 108 9.88 21.80 9.79
CA ALA A 108 10.34 20.56 10.39
C ALA A 108 10.00 19.32 9.55
N HIS A 109 9.08 19.45 8.58
CA HIS A 109 8.56 18.39 7.72
C HIS A 109 8.79 18.69 6.23
N PRO A 110 10.04 18.75 5.74
CA PRO A 110 10.35 19.08 4.34
C PRO A 110 9.85 18.05 3.32
N GLU A 111 9.46 16.85 3.77
CA GLU A 111 8.82 15.81 2.96
C GLU A 111 7.37 16.15 2.54
N VAL A 112 6.72 17.09 3.24
CA VAL A 112 5.33 17.48 2.99
C VAL A 112 5.28 18.62 1.99
N SER A 113 4.52 18.46 0.90
CA SER A 113 4.31 19.51 -0.09
C SER A 113 3.36 20.59 0.43
N VAL A 114 3.72 21.88 0.30
CA VAL A 114 2.93 23.00 0.83
C VAL A 114 2.27 23.78 -0.30
N GLY A 115 0.94 23.88 -0.28
CA GLY A 115 0.15 24.82 -1.10
C GLY A 115 -0.40 25.98 -0.27
N VAL A 116 -0.89 27.02 -0.95
CA VAL A 116 -1.53 28.22 -0.36
C VAL A 116 -2.91 28.42 -0.97
#